data_AF-A0A4R5XDM2-F1
#
_entry.id   AF-A0A4R5XDM2-F1
#
_cell.length_a   1.000
_cell.length_b   1.000
_cell.length_c   1.000
_cell.angle_alpha   90.00
_cell.angle_beta   90.00
_cell.angle_gamma   90.00
#
_symmetry.space_group_name_H-M   'P 1'
#
loop_
_entity.id
_entity.type
_entity.pdbx_description
1 polymer ?
#
loop_
_entity_poly.entity_id
_entity_poly.type
_entity_poly.pdbx_seq_one_letter_code
_entity_poly.pdbx_strand_id
1 'polypeptide(L)'
;MGVPALFRWLSKKYPKIVLPVVEEEETTVEDQDGIKLKVPVNAATPNPNGMEFDNLYLDMNGIVHPCTHPEGKPAPETEEEMMVEIFSYTERVVNMVRPRKLLLMAIDGVAPRAKMNQQRSRRFRSAQEAKDKEEARKESIILWESMGKTITEDERNKKLPLCVTGWYKR
;
A
#
# COMPACT_ATOMS: atom_id res chain seq x y z
N MET A 1 -18.82 4.35 -10.30
CA MET A 1 -17.63 4.84 -11.02
C MET A 1 -16.43 4.59 -10.11
N GLY A 2 -15.42 3.84 -10.56
CA GLY A 2 -14.23 3.60 -9.74
C GLY A 2 -13.31 4.82 -9.69
N VAL A 3 -12.44 4.89 -8.67
CA VAL A 3 -11.41 5.94 -8.52
C VAL A 3 -10.62 6.18 -9.83
N PRO A 4 -10.19 5.15 -10.58
CA PRO A 4 -9.44 5.36 -11.83
C PRO A 4 -10.25 6.05 -12.94
N ALA A 5 -11.56 5.80 -13.00
CA ALA A 5 -12.42 6.39 -14.03
C ALA A 5 -12.63 7.90 -13.79
N LEU A 6 -12.83 8.27 -12.52
CA LEU A 6 -12.94 9.68 -12.14
C LEU A 6 -11.61 10.41 -12.33
N PHE A 7 -10.51 9.80 -11.89
CA PHE A 7 -9.17 10.38 -12.05
C PHE A 7 -8.86 10.63 -13.53
N ARG A 8 -9.09 9.64 -14.41
CA ARG A 8 -8.89 9.78 -15.85
C ARG A 8 -9.71 10.92 -16.45
N TRP A 9 -10.97 11.06 -16.04
CA TRP A 9 -11.82 12.14 -16.51
C TRP A 9 -11.30 13.51 -16.06
N LEU A 10 -10.90 13.63 -14.79
CA LEU A 10 -10.35 14.85 -14.21
C LEU A 10 -9.04 15.26 -14.88
N SER A 11 -8.09 14.34 -15.04
CA SER A 11 -6.81 14.61 -15.70
C SER A 11 -6.99 15.04 -17.16
N LYS A 12 -7.98 14.46 -17.87
CA LYS A 12 -8.27 14.85 -19.26
C LYS A 12 -8.92 16.23 -19.36
N LYS A 13 -9.82 16.57 -18.42
CA LYS A 13 -10.59 17.83 -18.47
C LYS A 13 -9.83 19.01 -17.86
N TYR A 14 -9.05 18.78 -16.81
CA TYR A 14 -8.31 19.79 -16.08
C TYR A 14 -6.86 19.33 -15.85
N PRO A 15 -5.99 19.37 -16.87
CA PRO A 15 -4.65 18.81 -16.77
C PRO A 15 -3.76 19.51 -15.72
N LYS A 16 -4.06 20.77 -15.38
CA LYS A 16 -3.28 21.56 -14.41
C LYS A 16 -3.46 21.15 -12.95
N ILE A 17 -4.42 20.27 -12.63
CA ILE A 17 -4.69 19.86 -11.24
C ILE A 17 -3.74 18.77 -10.74
N VAL A 18 -3.10 18.04 -11.66
CA VAL A 18 -2.16 16.96 -11.32
C VAL A 18 -0.76 17.51 -11.51
N LEU A 19 -0.02 17.61 -10.42
CA LEU A 19 1.38 18.00 -10.42
C LEU A 19 2.22 16.84 -9.87
N PRO A 20 3.39 16.56 -10.48
CA PRO A 20 4.31 15.60 -9.90
C PRO A 20 4.84 16.13 -8.57
N VAL A 21 4.99 15.22 -7.60
CA VAL A 21 5.60 15.53 -6.31
C VAL A 21 7.11 15.38 -6.44
N VAL A 22 7.85 16.37 -5.95
CA VAL A 22 9.31 16.33 -5.83
C VAL A 22 9.65 15.75 -4.46
N GLU A 23 10.41 14.65 -4.47
CA GLU A 23 10.86 13.93 -3.27
C GLU A 23 12.37 14.17 -3.09
N GLU A 24 12.81 14.42 -1.84
CA GLU A 24 14.24 14.40 -1.48
C GLU A 24 14.57 13.00 -0.95
N GLU A 25 15.58 12.35 -1.52
CA GLU A 25 16.05 11.04 -1.06
C GLU A 25 17.16 11.17 0.00
N GLU A 26 17.30 10.15 0.84
CA GLU A 26 18.37 10.08 1.84
C GLU A 26 19.74 10.09 1.15
N THR A 27 20.52 11.14 1.41
CA THR A 27 21.91 11.21 0.93
C THR A 27 22.79 10.28 1.75
N THR A 28 23.52 9.39 1.08
CA THR A 28 24.61 8.63 1.72
C THR A 28 25.86 9.50 1.71
N VAL A 29 26.33 9.88 2.89
CA VAL A 29 27.57 10.65 3.05
C VAL A 29 28.63 9.68 3.60
N GLU A 30 29.80 9.67 2.98
CA GLU A 30 30.95 8.90 3.46
C GLU A 30 31.67 9.72 4.54
N ASP A 31 31.80 9.15 5.74
CA ASP A 31 32.61 9.74 6.80
C ASP A 31 34.11 9.62 6.48
N GLN A 32 34.96 10.33 7.22
CA GLN A 32 36.43 10.30 7.06
C GLN A 32 37.04 8.89 7.20
N ASP A 33 36.32 7.96 7.83
CA ASP A 33 36.68 6.55 8.02
C ASP A 33 36.03 5.59 6.99
N GLY A 34 35.40 6.11 5.93
CA GLY A 34 34.80 5.29 4.86
C GLY A 34 33.49 4.57 5.24
N ILE A 35 32.90 4.93 6.38
CA ILE A 35 31.58 4.43 6.81
C ILE A 35 30.50 5.24 6.08
N LYS A 36 29.62 4.55 5.34
CA LYS A 36 28.46 5.15 4.66
C LYS A 36 27.37 5.46 5.68
N LEU A 37 27.24 6.72 6.08
CA LEU A 37 26.16 7.18 6.95
C LEU A 37 24.98 7.64 6.08
N LYS A 38 23.80 7.10 6.34
CA LYS A 38 22.55 7.61 5.75
C LYS A 38 22.12 8.84 6.53
N VAL A 39 22.16 10.00 5.90
CA VAL A 39 21.68 11.24 6.52
C VAL A 39 20.16 11.31 6.29
N PRO A 40 19.34 11.32 7.36
CA PRO A 40 17.89 11.41 7.21
C PRO A 40 17.48 12.76 6.64
N VAL A 41 16.40 12.77 5.87
CA VAL A 41 15.87 14.01 5.27
C VAL A 41 15.44 14.97 6.36
N ASN A 42 15.99 16.18 6.34
CA ASN A 42 15.62 17.20 7.31
C ASN A 42 14.29 17.86 6.91
N ALA A 43 13.17 17.34 7.45
CA ALA A 43 11.84 17.89 7.21
C ALA A 43 11.64 19.33 7.73
N ALA A 44 12.58 19.90 8.50
CA ALA A 44 12.52 21.29 8.93
C ALA A 44 12.85 22.27 7.80
N THR A 45 13.57 21.85 6.76
CA THR A 45 13.91 22.73 5.62
C THR A 45 12.66 23.04 4.78
N PRO A 46 12.66 24.14 4.01
CA PRO A 46 11.53 24.50 3.14
C PRO A 46 11.15 23.36 2.19
N ASN A 47 9.86 23.20 1.90
CA ASN A 47 9.39 22.11 1.05
C ASN A 47 9.92 22.26 -0.40
N PRO A 48 10.53 21.21 -0.99
CA PRO A 48 11.08 21.24 -2.35
C PRO A 48 10.03 21.49 -3.44
N ASN A 49 8.74 21.26 -3.14
CA ASN A 49 7.63 21.52 -4.05
C ASN A 49 7.30 23.03 -4.18
N GLY A 50 8.00 23.90 -3.44
CA GLY A 50 7.81 25.35 -3.49
C GLY A 50 6.54 25.85 -2.80
N MET A 51 5.79 24.97 -2.15
CA MET A 51 4.61 25.29 -1.35
C MET A 51 4.71 24.62 0.02
N GLU A 52 4.41 25.40 1.06
CA GLU A 52 4.33 24.90 2.43
C GLU A 52 2.92 24.42 2.75
N PHE A 53 2.82 23.35 3.53
CA PHE A 53 1.55 22.79 3.98
C PHE A 53 1.46 22.89 5.49
N ASP A 54 0.31 23.37 5.99
CA ASP A 54 0.08 23.45 7.44
C ASP A 54 -0.42 22.12 8.01
N ASN A 55 -1.41 21.52 7.33
CA ASN A 55 -2.17 20.38 7.84
C ASN A 55 -2.12 19.21 6.85
N LEU A 56 -1.71 18.04 7.32
CA LEU A 56 -1.74 16.78 6.56
C LEU A 56 -2.75 15.83 7.21
N TYR A 57 -3.67 15.31 6.39
CA TYR A 57 -4.68 14.34 6.79
C TYR A 57 -4.38 13.00 6.12
N LEU A 58 -4.13 11.95 6.90
CA LEU A 58 -3.81 10.61 6.41
C LEU A 58 -4.96 9.65 6.72
N ASP A 59 -5.48 9.01 5.67
CA ASP A 59 -6.34 7.83 5.81
C ASP A 59 -5.45 6.59 5.91
N MET A 60 -5.33 6.06 7.13
CA MET A 60 -4.47 4.92 7.42
C MET A 60 -4.92 3.66 6.70
N ASN A 61 -6.21 3.49 6.40
CA ASN A 61 -6.67 2.34 5.64
C ASN A 61 -6.11 2.36 4.21
N GLY A 62 -5.94 3.55 3.64
CA GLY A 62 -5.31 3.75 2.34
C GLY A 62 -3.83 3.35 2.30
N ILE A 63 -3.14 3.38 3.45
CA ILE A 63 -1.72 2.99 3.60
C ILE A 63 -1.58 1.51 3.94
N VAL A 64 -2.38 1.02 4.90
CA VAL A 64 -2.32 -0.37 5.38
C VAL A 64 -2.67 -1.36 4.26
N HIS A 65 -3.62 -1.03 3.38
CA HIS A 65 -4.01 -1.94 2.29
C HIS A 65 -2.85 -2.27 1.32
N PRO A 66 -2.13 -1.28 0.76
CA PRO A 66 -0.92 -1.52 -0.04
C PRO A 66 0.21 -2.24 0.72
N CYS A 67 0.46 -1.90 1.99
CA CYS A 67 1.54 -2.53 2.77
C CYS A 67 1.27 -4.00 3.08
N THR A 68 0.01 -4.41 3.17
CA THR A 68 -0.36 -5.82 3.42
C THR A 68 -0.39 -6.68 2.17
N HIS A 69 -0.59 -6.07 0.99
CA HIS A 69 -0.64 -6.77 -0.30
C HIS A 69 0.10 -5.97 -1.36
N PRO A 70 1.43 -5.83 -1.24
CA PRO A 70 2.21 -5.07 -2.20
C PRO A 70 2.16 -5.73 -3.58
N GLU A 71 1.88 -4.95 -4.62
CA GLU A 71 1.97 -5.44 -6.00
C GLU A 71 3.44 -5.69 -6.35
N GLY A 72 3.83 -6.96 -6.50
CA GLY A 72 5.18 -7.36 -6.94
C GLY A 72 6.18 -7.70 -5.83
N LYS A 73 5.81 -7.58 -4.54
CA LYS A 73 6.59 -8.11 -3.40
C LYS A 73 5.80 -9.22 -2.69
N PRO A 74 6.47 -10.17 -2.01
CA PRO A 74 5.77 -11.08 -1.11
C PRO A 74 5.05 -10.28 -0.02
N ALA A 75 3.88 -10.75 0.40
CA ALA A 75 3.19 -10.16 1.54
C ALA A 75 4.03 -10.35 2.81
N PRO A 76 4.09 -9.35 3.71
CA PRO A 76 4.81 -9.49 4.97
C PRO A 76 4.23 -10.66 5.78
N GLU A 77 5.11 -11.45 6.38
CA GLU A 77 4.70 -12.67 7.09
C GLU A 77 4.33 -12.37 8.54
N THR A 78 4.90 -11.31 9.11
CA THR A 78 4.71 -10.90 10.51
C THR A 78 4.06 -9.52 10.64
N GLU A 79 3.39 -9.29 11.78
CA GLU A 79 2.83 -7.97 12.11
C GLU A 79 3.93 -6.92 12.28
N GLU A 80 5.11 -7.30 12.78
CA GLU A 80 6.24 -6.40 12.97
C GLU A 80 6.78 -5.87 11.64
N GLU A 81 6.99 -6.74 10.65
CA GLU A 81 7.39 -6.35 9.29
C GLU A 81 6.35 -5.44 8.64
N MET A 82 5.07 -5.75 8.81
CA MET A 82 3.98 -4.92 8.31
C MET A 82 4.00 -3.52 8.91
N MET A 83 4.24 -3.39 10.22
CA MET A 83 4.35 -2.10 10.89
C MET A 83 5.56 -1.30 10.40
N VAL A 84 6.71 -1.94 10.18
CA VAL A 84 7.90 -1.29 9.62
C VAL A 84 7.61 -0.71 8.23
N GLU A 85 6.93 -1.47 7.36
CA GLU A 85 6.53 -0.99 6.03
C GLU A 85 5.50 0.15 6.11
N ILE A 86 4.53 0.07 7.03
CA ILE A 86 3.56 1.16 7.26
C ILE A 86 4.29 2.43 7.73
N PHE A 87 5.24 2.30 8.66
CA PHE A 87 6.02 3.43 9.15
C PHE A 87 6.88 4.04 8.04
N SER A 88 7.58 3.22 7.27
CA SER A 88 8.39 3.69 6.13
C SER A 88 7.54 4.43 5.10
N TYR A 89 6.36 3.91 4.77
CA TYR A 89 5.45 4.57 3.83
C TYR A 89 4.90 5.89 4.39
N THR A 90 4.53 5.90 5.67
CA THR A 90 4.02 7.10 6.36
C THR A 90 5.10 8.18 6.42
N GLU A 91 6.33 7.80 6.77
CA GLU A 91 7.49 8.69 6.82
C GLU A 91 7.76 9.30 5.44
N ARG A 92 7.75 8.49 4.38
CA ARG A 92 7.87 8.98 3.01
C ARG A 92 6.81 10.05 2.70
N VAL A 93 5.55 9.81 3.04
CA VAL A 93 4.46 10.78 2.82
C VAL A 93 4.63 12.06 3.62
N VAL A 94 5.03 11.96 4.88
CA VAL A 94 5.28 13.13 5.73
C VAL A 94 6.47 13.93 5.21
N ASN A 95 7.54 13.28 4.74
CA ASN A 95 8.73 13.94 4.19
C ASN A 95 8.44 14.67 2.87
N MET A 96 7.51 14.18 2.06
CA MET A 96 7.03 14.85 0.85
C MET A 96 6.22 16.12 1.15
N VAL A 97 5.33 16.07 2.14
CA VAL A 97 4.37 17.16 2.42
C VAL A 97 4.90 18.19 3.42
N ARG A 98 5.68 17.76 4.42
CA ARG A 98 6.24 18.59 5.50
C ARG A 98 5.19 19.47 6.21
N PRO A 99 4.20 18.88 6.90
CA PRO A 99 3.18 19.65 7.61
C PRO A 99 3.77 20.51 8.74
N ARG A 100 3.43 21.80 8.78
CA ARG A 100 3.97 22.76 9.77
C ARG A 100 3.17 22.87 11.06
N LYS A 101 1.91 22.43 11.07
CA LYS A 101 1.00 22.61 12.20
C LYS A 101 0.36 21.31 12.67
N LEU A 102 -0.24 20.54 11.77
CA LEU A 102 -1.05 19.38 12.13
C LEU A 102 -0.75 18.18 11.24
N LEU A 103 -0.47 17.04 11.87
CA LEU A 103 -0.55 15.72 11.26
C LEU A 103 -1.74 14.98 11.90
N LEU A 104 -2.79 14.73 11.12
CA LEU A 104 -3.95 13.93 11.55
C LEU A 104 -3.92 12.57 10.86
N MET A 105 -3.80 11.50 11.65
CA MET A 105 -3.91 10.12 11.17
C MET A 105 -5.26 9.56 11.56
N ALA A 106 -6.09 9.23 10.57
CA ALA A 106 -7.43 8.70 10.76
C ALA A 106 -7.47 7.20 10.40
N ILE A 107 -7.98 6.40 11.33
CA ILE A 107 -8.27 4.97 11.14
C ILE A 107 -9.80 4.82 11.10
N ASP A 108 -10.36 4.07 10.15
CA ASP A 108 -11.82 3.87 10.12
C ASP A 108 -12.28 3.12 11.38
N GLY A 109 -13.17 3.76 12.13
CA GLY A 109 -13.94 3.12 13.19
C GLY A 109 -15.20 2.40 12.66
N VAL A 110 -16.18 2.21 13.55
CA VAL A 110 -17.47 1.64 13.17
C VAL A 110 -18.20 2.57 12.21
N ALA A 111 -18.55 2.04 11.04
CA ALA A 111 -19.19 2.78 9.96
C ALA A 111 -20.73 2.72 10.03
N PRO A 112 -21.46 3.71 9.45
CA PRO A 112 -22.92 3.68 9.38
C PRO A 112 -23.44 2.54 8.48
N ARG A 113 -24.69 2.11 8.71
CA ARG A 113 -25.30 0.93 8.06
C ARG A 113 -25.20 0.92 6.53
N ALA A 114 -25.33 2.08 5.89
CA ALA A 114 -25.18 2.20 4.45
C ALA A 114 -23.75 1.82 3.97
N LYS A 115 -22.70 2.35 4.62
CA LYS A 115 -21.30 1.99 4.35
C LYS A 115 -21.04 0.53 4.71
N MET A 116 -21.64 0.01 5.79
CA MET A 116 -21.54 -1.41 6.15
C MET A 116 -22.07 -2.35 5.05
N ASN A 117 -23.24 -2.06 4.48
CA ASN A 117 -23.79 -2.89 3.39
C ASN A 117 -22.89 -2.88 2.14
N GLN A 118 -22.30 -1.73 1.83
CA GLN A 118 -21.35 -1.60 0.73
C GLN A 118 -20.05 -2.37 1.01
N GLN A 119 -19.49 -2.24 2.22
CA GLN A 119 -18.30 -3.01 2.64
C GLN A 119 -18.58 -4.51 2.65
N ARG A 120 -19.74 -4.94 3.15
CA ARG A 120 -20.15 -6.35 3.16
C ARG A 120 -20.22 -6.93 1.75
N SER A 121 -20.85 -6.21 0.83
CA SER A 121 -20.98 -6.64 -0.58
C SER A 121 -19.63 -6.69 -1.30
N ARG A 122 -18.68 -5.82 -0.94
CA ARG A 122 -17.31 -5.88 -1.44
C ARG A 122 -16.56 -7.10 -0.88
N ARG A 123 -16.58 -7.29 0.44
CA ARG A 123 -15.91 -8.42 1.09
C ARG A 123 -16.41 -9.77 0.60
N PHE A 124 -17.71 -9.90 0.35
CA PHE A 124 -18.29 -11.14 -0.18
C PHE A 124 -17.78 -11.46 -1.59
N ARG A 125 -17.70 -10.46 -2.48
CA ARG A 125 -17.14 -10.62 -3.83
C ARG A 125 -15.66 -11.00 -3.78
N SER A 126 -14.86 -10.30 -2.99
CA SER A 126 -13.42 -10.61 -2.87
C SER A 126 -13.17 -12.01 -2.28
N ALA A 127 -14.03 -12.47 -1.37
CA ALA A 127 -13.95 -13.84 -0.85
C ALA A 127 -14.31 -14.90 -1.91
N GLN A 128 -15.29 -14.61 -2.77
CA GLN A 128 -15.63 -15.50 -3.90
C GLN A 128 -14.50 -15.53 -4.93
N GLU A 129 -14.02 -14.36 -5.35
CA GLU A 129 -12.89 -14.23 -6.30
C GLU A 129 -11.62 -14.94 -5.79
N ALA A 130 -11.38 -14.92 -4.47
CA ALA A 130 -10.26 -15.64 -3.88
C ALA A 130 -10.42 -17.17 -3.97
N LYS A 131 -11.64 -17.70 -3.78
CA LYS A 131 -11.93 -19.13 -3.96
C LYS A 131 -11.78 -19.55 -5.42
N ASP A 132 -12.37 -18.79 -6.33
CA ASP A 132 -12.32 -19.08 -7.76
C ASP A 132 -10.86 -19.07 -8.26
N LYS A 133 -10.03 -18.15 -7.74
CA LYS A 133 -8.59 -18.09 -8.04
C LYS A 133 -7.82 -19.28 -7.46
N GLU A 134 -8.20 -19.78 -6.28
CA GLU A 134 -7.59 -20.96 -5.67
C GLU A 134 -7.94 -22.23 -6.45
N GLU A 135 -9.18 -22.37 -6.90
CA GLU A 135 -9.63 -23.47 -7.75
C GLU A 135 -8.91 -23.46 -9.11
N ALA A 136 -8.88 -22.32 -9.79
CA ALA A 136 -8.13 -22.16 -11.05
C ALA A 136 -6.63 -22.47 -10.88
N ARG A 137 -6.04 -22.11 -9.73
CA ARG A 137 -4.65 -22.47 -9.42
C ARG A 137 -4.47 -23.99 -9.29
N LYS A 138 -5.36 -24.68 -8.58
CA LYS A 138 -5.32 -26.14 -8.44
C LYS A 138 -5.45 -26.83 -9.81
N GLU A 139 -6.38 -26.38 -10.65
CA GLU A 139 -6.53 -26.89 -12.02
C GLU A 139 -5.28 -26.66 -12.86
N SER A 140 -4.66 -25.47 -12.76
CA SER A 140 -3.43 -25.16 -13.48
C SER A 140 -2.25 -26.04 -13.05
N ILE A 141 -2.14 -26.38 -11.76
CA ILE A 141 -1.12 -27.28 -11.21
C ILE A 141 -1.32 -28.70 -11.75
N ILE A 142 -2.56 -29.22 -11.74
CA ILE A 142 -2.89 -30.55 -12.29
C ILE A 142 -2.53 -30.63 -13.79
N LEU A 143 -2.87 -29.57 -14.55
CA LEU A 143 -2.51 -29.50 -15.97
C LEU A 143 -0.99 -29.46 -16.18
N TRP A 144 -0.26 -28.68 -15.39
CA TRP A 144 1.21 -28.60 -15.45
C TRP A 144 1.89 -29.92 -15.12
N GLU A 145 1.37 -30.65 -14.12
CA GLU A 145 1.83 -32.00 -13.76
C GLU A 145 1.57 -33.00 -14.90
N SER A 146 0.42 -32.91 -15.57
CA SER A 146 0.10 -33.75 -16.74
C SER A 146 1.00 -33.47 -17.96
N MET A 147 1.55 -32.25 -18.05
CA MET A 147 2.51 -31.86 -19.09
C MET A 147 3.97 -32.24 -18.76
N GLY A 148 4.20 -32.96 -17.65
CA GLY A 148 5.51 -33.53 -17.31
C GLY A 148 6.54 -32.55 -16.76
N LYS A 149 6.14 -31.35 -16.32
CA LYS A 149 7.03 -30.41 -15.61
C LYS A 149 6.94 -30.61 -14.10
N THR A 150 8.07 -30.76 -13.43
CA THR A 150 8.15 -30.88 -11.97
C THR A 150 8.02 -29.52 -11.31
N ILE A 151 6.98 -29.35 -10.49
CA ILE A 151 6.78 -28.17 -9.63
C ILE A 151 7.49 -28.45 -8.29
N THR A 152 8.25 -27.48 -7.79
CA THR A 152 8.92 -27.54 -6.48
C THR A 152 7.87 -27.51 -5.36
N GLU A 153 8.05 -28.28 -4.27
CA GLU A 153 7.08 -28.35 -3.16
C GLU A 153 6.75 -26.98 -2.54
N ASP A 154 7.71 -26.05 -2.56
CA ASP A 154 7.54 -24.66 -2.11
C ASP A 154 6.51 -23.87 -2.94
N GLU A 155 6.45 -24.10 -4.25
CA GLU A 155 5.48 -23.44 -5.13
C GLU A 155 4.08 -24.04 -4.98
N ARG A 156 4.01 -25.32 -4.58
CA ARG A 156 2.77 -26.05 -4.29
C ARG A 156 2.12 -25.57 -2.99
N ASN A 157 2.94 -25.29 -1.97
CA ASN A 157 2.47 -24.92 -0.63
C ASN A 157 2.32 -23.41 -0.37
N LYS A 158 2.76 -22.54 -1.29
CA LYS A 158 2.64 -21.08 -1.11
C LYS A 158 1.18 -20.66 -1.08
N LYS A 159 0.61 -20.48 0.13
CA LYS A 159 -0.76 -19.99 0.32
C LYS A 159 -0.88 -18.58 -0.29
N LEU A 160 -1.96 -18.34 -1.02
CA LEU A 160 -2.32 -16.97 -1.40
C LEU A 160 -2.53 -16.16 -0.12
N PRO A 161 -2.02 -14.92 -0.02
CA PRO A 161 -2.29 -14.08 1.14
C PRO A 161 -3.80 -13.97 1.31
N LEU A 162 -4.28 -14.42 2.46
CA LEU A 162 -5.67 -14.24 2.87
C LEU A 162 -5.91 -12.75 2.91
N CYS A 163 -6.87 -12.28 2.11
CA CYS A 163 -7.25 -10.87 2.07
C CYS A 163 -7.50 -10.37 3.51
N VAL A 164 -6.61 -9.52 4.02
CA VAL A 164 -6.56 -8.97 5.39
C VAL A 164 -7.83 -8.16 5.75
N THR A 165 -8.82 -8.07 4.86
CA THR A 165 -10.19 -7.65 5.22
C THR A 165 -10.85 -8.52 6.30
N GLY A 166 -10.24 -9.65 6.70
CA GLY A 166 -10.62 -10.50 7.82
C GLY A 166 -10.45 -9.89 9.22
N TRP A 167 -9.77 -8.75 9.38
CA TRP A 167 -9.59 -8.11 10.69
C TRP A 167 -10.87 -7.57 11.34
N TYR A 168 -11.99 -7.58 10.62
CA TYR A 168 -13.31 -7.19 11.12
C TYR A 168 -14.29 -8.37 11.18
N LYS A 169 -13.78 -9.55 11.57
CA LYS A 169 -14.58 -10.67 12.07
C LYS A 169 -14.30 -10.86 13.56
N ARG A 170 -14.93 -10.01 14.36
CA ARG A 170 -15.52 -10.36 15.65
C ARG A 170 -16.75 -9.50 15.84
#